data_AF-A0A2V5MRL3-F1
#
_entry.id   AF-A0A2V5MRL3-F1
#
_cell.length_a   1.000
_cell.length_b   1.000
_cell.length_c   1.000
_cell.angle_alpha   90.00
_cell.angle_beta   90.00
_cell.angle_gamma   90.00
#
_symmetry.space_group_name_H-M   'P 1'
#
loop_
_entity.id
_entity.type
_entity.pdbx_description
1 polymer ?
#
loop_
_entity_poly.entity_id
_entity_poly.type
_entity_poly.pdbx_seq_one_letter_code
_entity_poly.pdbx_strand_id
1 'polypeptide(L)' 'MSRRKDFYEIRPRRDRRGVDLISDALPFGRLWYDEPDAVSNAIGYARFYSRSHNAVIRVYDETGNVIQTHKHTGNLKEW' A
#
# COMPACT_ATOMS: atom_id res chain seq x y z
N MET A 1 -11.59 -20.52 -6.60
CA MET A 1 -10.88 -19.25 -6.90
C MET A 1 -9.87 -19.02 -5.81
N SER A 2 -8.57 -18.95 -6.14
CA SER A 2 -7.52 -18.70 -5.15
C SER A 2 -7.76 -17.32 -4.52
N ARG A 3 -7.75 -17.22 -3.19
CA ARG A 3 -7.91 -15.96 -2.44
C ARG A 3 -6.78 -15.03 -2.86
N ARG A 4 -7.01 -14.13 -3.83
CA ARG A 4 -6.02 -13.14 -4.26
C ARG A 4 -5.66 -12.31 -3.03
N LYS A 5 -4.37 -12.34 -2.69
CA LYS A 5 -3.82 -11.52 -1.63
C LYS A 5 -3.16 -10.33 -2.32
N ASP A 6 -3.74 -9.16 -2.17
CA ASP A 6 -3.20 -7.97 -2.80
C ASP A 6 -1.95 -7.53 -2.03
N PHE A 7 -0.89 -7.20 -2.77
CA PHE A 7 0.34 -6.68 -2.19
C PHE A 7 0.47 -5.22 -2.56
N TYR A 8 0.75 -4.40 -1.55
CA TYR A 8 1.03 -2.99 -1.70
C TYR A 8 2.41 -2.71 -1.14
N GLU A 9 3.18 -1.95 -1.89
CA GLU A 9 4.54 -1.58 -1.55
C GLU A 9 4.63 -0.07 -1.47
N ILE A 10 5.01 0.43 -0.30
CA ILE A 10 5.25 1.84 -0.05
C ILE A 10 6.75 2.02 -0.02
N ARG A 11 7.28 2.76 -0.99
CA ARG A 11 8.73 2.92 -1.18
C ARG A 11 9.10 4.39 -1.15
N PRO A 12 10.17 4.79 -0.44
CA PRO A 12 10.69 6.14 -0.51
C PRO A 12 11.10 6.47 -1.93
N ARG A 13 10.81 7.71 -2.34
CA ARG A 13 11.23 8.21 -3.64
C ARG A 13 12.73 8.50 -3.66
N ARG A 14 13.36 8.33 -4.83
CA ARG A 14 14.78 8.63 -5.03
C ARG A 14 15.10 10.11 -4.75
N ASP A 15 14.17 11.00 -5.04
CA ASP A 15 14.29 12.44 -4.76
C ASP A 15 14.02 12.82 -3.30
N ARG A 16 13.69 11.84 -2.43
CA ARG A 16 13.36 12.01 -1.01
C ARG A 16 12.15 12.92 -0.73
N ARG A 17 11.35 13.26 -1.75
CA ARG A 17 10.08 14.01 -1.57
C ARG A 17 8.91 13.04 -1.56
N GLY A 18 8.79 12.36 -0.42
CA GLY A 18 7.68 11.46 -0.13
C GLY A 18 7.87 10.03 -0.64
N VAL A 19 6.76 9.37 -0.96
CA VAL A 19 6.72 7.93 -1.21
C VAL A 19 5.88 7.56 -2.43
N ASP A 20 6.19 6.41 -2.99
CA ASP A 20 5.39 5.73 -3.99
C ASP A 20 4.60 4.58 -3.36
N LEU A 21 3.31 4.53 -3.64
CA LEU A 21 2.46 3.37 -3.42
C LEU A 21 2.36 2.58 -4.73
N ILE A 22 2.84 1.34 -4.72
CA ILE A 22 2.93 0.47 -5.89
C ILE A 22 2.09 -0.79 -5.61
N SER A 23 1.27 -1.19 -6.57
CA SER A 23 0.55 -2.46 -6.54
C SER A 23 -0.01 -2.80 -7.93
N ASP A 24 -0.02 -4.09 -8.27
CA ASP A 24 -0.70 -4.62 -9.46
C ASP A 24 -2.22 -4.40 -9.41
N ALA A 25 -2.78 -4.24 -8.21
CA ALA A 25 -4.20 -3.96 -8.03
C ALA A 25 -4.59 -2.51 -8.38
N LEU A 26 -3.62 -1.59 -8.54
CA LEU A 26 -3.92 -0.20 -8.86
C LEU A 26 -4.17 -0.05 -10.37
N PRO A 27 -5.23 0.68 -10.80
CA PRO A 27 -5.53 0.90 -12.21
C PRO A 27 -4.42 1.68 -12.95
N PHE A 28 -3.59 2.42 -12.22
CA PHE A 28 -2.45 3.17 -12.75
C PHE A 28 -1.10 2.52 -12.42
N GLY A 29 -1.08 1.38 -11.71
CA GLY A 29 0.10 0.68 -11.22
C GLY A 29 0.88 1.37 -10.08
N ARG A 30 0.91 2.72 -10.05
CA ARG A 30 1.67 3.51 -9.08
C ARG A 30 0.99 4.83 -8.76
N LEU A 31 1.03 5.22 -7.48
CA LEU A 31 0.56 6.51 -6.96
C LEU A 31 1.66 7.15 -6.11
N TRP A 32 1.73 8.48 -6.10
CA TRP A 32 2.71 9.26 -5.35
C TRP A 32 2.07 10.09 -4.23
N TYR A 33 2.82 10.31 -3.14
CA TYR A 33 2.43 11.19 -2.04
C TYR A 33 3.66 11.99 -1.60
N ASP A 34 3.56 13.32 -1.51
CA ASP A 34 4.68 14.20 -1.10
C ASP A 34 4.44 14.97 0.22
N GLU A 35 3.28 14.78 0.84
CA GLU A 35 2.88 15.44 2.08
C GLU A 35 3.65 14.92 3.32
N PRO A 36 3.66 15.66 4.46
CA PRO A 36 4.35 15.23 5.70
C PRO A 36 3.93 13.83 6.19
N ASP A 37 2.69 13.45 5.92
CA ASP A 37 2.08 12.16 6.28
C ASP A 37 1.99 11.20 5.08
N ALA A 38 2.86 11.35 4.08
CA ALA A 38 2.80 10.57 2.83
C ALA A 38 2.73 9.04 3.05
N VAL A 39 3.48 8.51 4.04
CA VAL A 39 3.44 7.09 4.41
C VAL A 39 2.06 6.71 4.97
N SER A 40 1.55 7.49 5.92
CA SER A 40 0.24 7.28 6.54
C SER A 40 -0.89 7.34 5.49
N ASN A 41 -0.82 8.30 4.58
CA ASN A 41 -1.79 8.48 3.49
C ASN A 41 -1.76 7.28 2.53
N ALA A 42 -0.56 6.83 2.12
CA ALA A 42 -0.39 5.64 1.29
C ALA A 42 -0.92 4.36 1.96
N ILE A 43 -0.68 4.19 3.26
CA ILE A 43 -1.25 3.07 4.04
C ILE A 43 -2.78 3.17 4.06
N GLY A 44 -3.33 4.36 4.31
CA GLY A 44 -4.77 4.60 4.33
C GLY A 44 -5.43 4.26 3.01
N TYR A 45 -4.83 4.69 1.90
CA TYR A 45 -5.30 4.40 0.55
C TYR A 45 -5.28 2.89 0.27
N ALA A 46 -4.16 2.22 0.54
CA ALA A 46 -4.04 0.77 0.33
C ALA A 46 -5.08 -0.03 1.13
N ARG A 47 -5.35 0.37 2.38
CA ARG A 47 -6.43 -0.23 3.19
C ARG A 47 -7.81 0.01 2.59
N PHE A 48 -8.08 1.24 2.15
CA PHE A 48 -9.37 1.61 1.55
C PHE A 48 -9.66 0.86 0.25
N TYR A 49 -8.65 0.73 -0.62
CA TYR A 49 -8.76 0.00 -1.88
C TYR A 49 -8.90 -1.51 -1.67
N SER A 50 -8.36 -2.02 -0.56
CA SER A 50 -8.38 -3.45 -0.21
C SER A 50 -9.56 -3.87 0.67
N ARG A 51 -10.57 -3.03 0.91
CA ARG A 51 -11.65 -3.33 1.89
C ARG A 51 -12.36 -4.67 1.67
N SER A 52 -12.48 -5.11 0.41
CA SER A 52 -13.12 -6.38 0.04
C SER A 52 -12.16 -7.56 -0.07
N HIS A 53 -10.84 -7.33 0.02
CA HIS A 53 -9.80 -8.34 -0.20
C HIS A 53 -8.84 -8.45 0.97
N ASN A 54 -8.05 -9.51 0.99
CA ASN A 54 -6.99 -9.62 1.98
C ASN A 54 -5.75 -8.98 1.39
N ALA A 55 -5.18 -8.02 2.08
CA ALA A 55 -4.03 -7.29 1.58
C ALA A 55 -2.86 -7.30 2.56
N VAL A 56 -1.65 -7.23 2.00
CA VAL A 56 -0.42 -6.99 2.75
C VAL A 56 0.18 -5.70 2.23
N ILE A 57 0.37 -4.75 3.14
CA ILE A 57 0.99 -3.46 2.86
C ILE A 57 2.38 -3.50 3.49
N ARG A 58 3.43 -3.34 2.68
CA ARG A 58 4.82 -3.30 3.11
C ARG A 58 5.35 -1.88 2.96
N VAL A 59 5.95 -1.37 4.02
CA VAL A 59 6.68 -0.10 3.99
C VAL A 59 8.16 -0.44 3.97
N TYR A 60 8.85 0.11 2.98
CA TYR A 60 10.28 -0.04 2.80
C TYR A 60 11.02 1.21 3.27
N ASP A 61 12.25 1.04 3.72
CA ASP A 61 13.18 2.15 3.89
C ASP A 61 13.93 2.46 2.58
N GLU A 62 14.84 3.44 2.63
CA GLU A 62 15.63 3.88 1.48
C GLU A 62 16.62 2.80 0.97
N THR A 63 16.96 1.83 1.82
CA THR A 63 17.84 0.71 1.49
C THR A 63 17.08 -0.48 0.87
N GLY A 64 15.74 -0.40 0.82
CA GLY A 64 14.88 -1.45 0.29
C GLY A 64 14.58 -2.55 1.30
N ASN A 65 14.80 -2.32 2.60
CA ASN A 65 14.40 -3.24 3.64
C ASN A 65 12.98 -2.93 4.13
N VAL A 66 12.20 -3.98 4.44
CA VAL A 66 10.86 -3.82 4.99
C VAL A 66 10.97 -3.38 6.45
N ILE A 67 10.53 -2.17 6.77
CA ILE A 67 10.50 -1.63 8.13
C ILE A 67 9.14 -1.79 8.80
N GLN A 68 8.07 -1.94 8.02
CA GLN A 68 6.71 -2.12 8.55
C GLN A 68 5.89 -3.03 7.64
N THR A 69 5.04 -3.85 8.22
CA THR A 69 4.08 -4.69 7.49
C THR A 69 2.71 -4.58 8.13
N HIS A 70 1.70 -4.19 7.36
CA HIS A 70 0.30 -4.22 7.76
C HIS A 70 -0.44 -5.32 7.01
N LYS A 71 -1.15 -6.16 7.76
CA LYS A 71 -2.09 -7.14 7.20
C LYS A 71 -3.48 -6.56 7.32
N HIS A 72 -4.17 -6.44 6.19
CA HIS A 72 -5.58 -6.08 6.16
C HIS A 72 -6.39 -7.33 5.81
N THR A 73 -7.33 -7.67 6.68
CA THR A 73 -8.32 -8.72 6.42
C THR A 73 -9.58 -8.03 5.97
N GLY A 74 -9.86 -8.06 4.67
CA GLY A 74 -11.12 -7.53 4.13
C GLY A 74 -12.31 -8.19 4.82
N ASN A 75 -13.22 -7.38 5.34
CA ASN A 75 -14.48 -7.82 5.92
C ASN A 75 -15.55 -7.49 4.88
N LEU A 76 -15.90 -8.47 4.06
CA LEU A 76 -17.02 -8.34 3.14
C LEU A 76 -18.31 -8.34 3.96
N LYS A 77 -18.78 -7.15 4.37
CA LYS A 77 -20.20 -6.97 4.69
C LYS A 77 -20.90 -6.63 3.39
N GLU A 78 -21.47 -7.65 2.78
CA GLU A 78 -22.51 -7.53 1.76
C GLU A 78 -23.66 -6.72 2.41
N TRP A 79 -24.00 -5.57 1.82
CA TRP A 79 -25.20 -4.80 2.16
C TRP A 79 -26.33 -5.22 1.24
#